data_AF-A0A1R3WY97-F1
#
_entry.id   AF-A0A1R3WY97-F1
#
_cell.length_a   1.000
_cell.length_b   1.000
_cell.length_c   1.000
_cell.angle_alpha   90.00
_cell.angle_beta   90.00
_cell.angle_gamma   90.00
#
_symmetry.space_group_name_H-M   'P 1'
#
loop_
_entity.id
_entity.type
_entity.pdbx_description
1 polymer ?
#
loop_
_entity_poly.entity_id
_entity_poly.type
_entity_poly.pdbx_seq_one_letter_code
_entity_poly.pdbx_strand_id
1 'polypeptide(L)'
;MQGFDPVALWAIIRETLGLWLWPLLALASVLLLAVTAGALRLRAAAGSWRRPLIAALVGGIIATAIAFLLVPGWSHARLSALAAPVDVVVALAISLLPGAVVAGVIFSLVSVTCARRLRRG
;
A
#
# COMPACT_ATOMS: atom_id res chain seq x y z
N MET A 1 -3.41 -32.37 -0.40
CA MET A 1 -3.02 -30.94 -0.46
C MET A 1 -1.49 -30.79 -0.55
N GLN A 2 -0.84 -31.45 -1.52
CA GLN A 2 0.62 -31.43 -1.70
C GLN A 2 0.99 -30.93 -3.11
N GLY A 3 0.58 -29.71 -3.45
CA GLY A 3 0.79 -29.13 -4.78
C GLY A 3 1.47 -27.76 -4.76
N PHE A 4 2.06 -27.36 -3.63
CA PHE A 4 2.77 -26.09 -3.55
C PHE A 4 4.25 -26.34 -3.88
N ASP A 5 4.61 -26.11 -5.14
CA ASP A 5 5.99 -26.09 -5.58
C ASP A 5 6.51 -24.63 -5.51
N PRO A 6 7.32 -24.28 -4.50
CA PRO A 6 7.84 -22.92 -4.36
C PRO A 6 8.77 -22.52 -5.52
N VAL A 7 9.39 -23.47 -6.20
CA VAL A 7 10.26 -23.23 -7.35
C VAL A 7 9.42 -22.82 -8.56
N ALA A 8 8.33 -23.54 -8.82
CA ALA A 8 7.38 -23.19 -9.87
C ALA A 8 6.73 -21.83 -9.60
N LEU A 9 6.32 -21.55 -8.35
CA LEU A 9 5.77 -20.25 -7.96
C LEU A 9 6.78 -19.12 -8.21
N TRP A 10 8.03 -19.30 -7.81
CA TRP A 10 9.09 -18.31 -8.06
C TRP A 10 9.34 -18.08 -9.54
N ALA A 11 9.35 -19.14 -10.35
CA ALA A 11 9.50 -19.04 -11.79
C ALA A 11 8.36 -18.24 -12.42
N ILE A 12 7.10 -18.53 -12.05
CA ILE A 12 5.92 -17.79 -12.52
C ILE A 12 6.01 -16.31 -12.14
N ILE A 13 6.36 -16.02 -10.89
CA ILE A 13 6.47 -14.63 -10.39
C ILE A 13 7.58 -13.90 -11.15
N ARG A 14 8.76 -14.52 -11.33
CA ARG A 14 9.90 -13.91 -12.03
C ARG A 14 9.59 -13.69 -13.51
N GLU A 15 8.91 -14.63 -14.17
CA GLU A 15 8.51 -14.49 -15.57
C GLU A 15 7.45 -13.38 -15.74
N THR A 16 6.48 -13.32 -14.83
CA THR A 16 5.38 -12.35 -14.89
C THR A 16 5.82 -10.92 -14.58
N LEU A 17 6.69 -10.75 -13.58
CA LEU A 17 7.10 -9.44 -13.08
C LEU A 17 8.47 -8.99 -13.61
N GLY A 18 9.30 -9.91 -14.11
CA GLY A 18 10.61 -9.61 -14.68
C GLY A 18 11.47 -8.71 -13.77
N LEU A 19 12.02 -7.65 -14.37
CA LEU A 19 12.83 -6.63 -13.65
C LEU A 19 12.01 -5.80 -12.64
N TRP A 20 10.68 -5.68 -12.80
CA TRP A 20 9.81 -4.93 -11.89
C TRP A 20 9.63 -5.59 -10.53
N LEU A 21 9.96 -6.87 -10.42
CA LEU A 21 9.95 -7.60 -9.16
C LEU A 21 10.72 -6.83 -8.07
N TRP A 22 11.95 -6.41 -8.37
CA TRP A 22 12.85 -5.78 -7.40
C TRP A 22 12.35 -4.45 -6.84
N PRO A 23 11.96 -3.45 -7.66
CA PRO A 23 11.40 -2.21 -7.13
C PRO A 23 10.09 -2.44 -6.38
N LEU A 24 9.23 -3.37 -6.81
CA LEU A 24 8.01 -3.73 -6.07
C LEU A 24 8.34 -4.36 -4.72
N LEU A 25 9.33 -5.25 -4.65
CA LEU A 25 9.79 -5.87 -3.42
C LEU A 25 10.38 -4.84 -2.45
N ALA A 26 11.19 -3.91 -2.97
CA ALA A 26 11.76 -2.82 -2.20
C ALA A 26 10.67 -1.92 -1.64
N LEU A 27 9.68 -1.52 -2.46
CA LEU A 27 8.55 -0.71 -2.03
C LEU A 27 7.73 -1.41 -0.95
N ALA A 28 7.40 -2.69 -1.15
CA ALA A 28 6.67 -3.50 -0.18
C ALA A 28 7.44 -3.60 1.16
N SER A 29 8.76 -3.79 1.09
CA SER A 29 9.63 -3.85 2.28
C SER A 29 9.64 -2.51 3.03
N VAL A 30 9.77 -1.39 2.32
CA VAL A 30 9.71 -0.04 2.92
C VAL A 30 8.36 0.20 3.58
N LEU A 31 7.26 -0.19 2.95
CA LEU A 31 5.92 -0.06 3.51
C LEU A 31 5.74 -0.90 4.78
N LEU A 32 6.21 -2.15 4.74
CA LEU A 32 6.18 -3.04 5.90
C LEU A 32 6.99 -2.46 7.06
N LEU A 33 8.19 -1.94 6.79
CA LEU A 33 9.03 -1.28 7.78
C LEU A 33 8.37 -0.01 8.34
N ALA A 34 7.72 0.80 7.52
CA ALA A 34 7.02 2.01 7.96
C ALA A 34 5.84 1.67 8.88
N VAL A 35 5.03 0.65 8.51
CA VAL A 35 3.89 0.19 9.31
C VAL A 35 4.36 -0.42 10.63
N THR A 36 5.35 -1.31 10.60
CA THR A 36 5.89 -1.95 11.81
C THR A 36 6.56 -0.93 12.73
N ALA A 37 7.35 0.01 12.20
CA ALA A 37 7.94 1.09 13.00
C ALA A 37 6.88 2.01 13.61
N GLY A 38 5.82 2.36 12.87
CA GLY A 38 4.70 3.13 13.39
C GLY A 38 3.95 2.41 14.50
N ALA A 39 3.69 1.11 14.33
CA ALA A 39 3.03 0.27 15.33
C ALA A 39 3.88 0.10 16.60
N LEU A 40 5.19 -0.11 16.45
CA LEU A 40 6.13 -0.20 17.58
C LEU A 40 6.21 1.13 18.34
N ARG A 41 6.26 2.26 17.63
CA ARG A 41 6.25 3.60 18.25
C ARG A 41 4.94 3.90 18.99
N LEU A 42 3.80 3.46 18.49
CA LEU A 42 2.51 3.58 19.17
C LEU A 42 2.42 2.71 20.42
N ARG A 43 2.87 1.45 20.33
CA ARG A 43 2.99 0.54 21.48
C ARG A 43 3.90 1.12 22.56
N ALA A 44 5.06 1.65 22.18
CA ALA A 44 6.01 2.24 23.11
C ALA A 44 5.51 3.54 23.76
N ALA A 45 4.56 4.24 23.15
CA ALA A 45 4.02 5.52 23.66
C ALA A 45 2.72 5.37 24.47
N ALA A 46 2.24 4.15 24.73
CA ALA A 46 0.95 3.87 25.41
C ALA A 46 -0.27 4.65 24.84
N GLY A 47 -0.18 5.08 23.58
CA GLY A 47 -1.14 5.98 22.96
C GLY A 47 -2.28 5.27 22.23
N SER A 48 -3.40 5.98 22.05
CA SER A 48 -4.55 5.52 21.25
C SER A 48 -4.15 5.28 19.79
N TRP A 49 -4.10 4.01 19.40
CA TRP A 49 -3.82 3.51 18.04
C TRP A 49 -4.93 3.88 17.02
N ARG A 50 -6.13 4.23 17.49
CA ARG A 50 -7.29 4.50 16.64
C ARG A 50 -7.11 5.72 15.73
N ARG A 51 -6.58 6.83 16.25
CA ARG A 51 -6.41 8.08 15.47
C ARG A 51 -5.47 7.94 14.27
N PRO A 52 -4.23 7.44 14.43
CA PRO A 52 -3.33 7.25 13.30
C PRO A 52 -3.86 6.21 12.31
N LEU A 53 -4.51 5.15 12.78
CA LEU A 53 -5.12 4.13 11.91
C LEU A 53 -6.25 4.72 11.06
N ILE A 54 -7.17 5.48 11.66
CA ILE A 54 -8.28 6.11 10.94
C ILE A 54 -7.76 7.13 9.92
N ALA A 55 -6.79 7.97 10.31
CA ALA A 55 -6.18 8.94 9.40
C ALA A 55 -5.50 8.25 8.20
N ALA A 56 -4.79 7.16 8.45
CA ALA A 56 -4.14 6.36 7.41
C ALA A 56 -5.14 5.69 6.48
N LEU A 57 -6.22 5.12 7.01
CA LEU A 57 -7.31 4.52 6.24
C LEU A 57 -7.99 5.56 5.34
N VAL A 58 -8.38 6.70 5.90
CA VAL A 58 -9.05 7.76 5.15
C VAL A 58 -8.15 8.30 4.05
N GLY A 59 -6.90 8.65 4.38
CA GLY A 59 -5.96 9.17 3.40
C GLY A 59 -5.57 8.14 2.34
N GLY A 60 -5.43 6.87 2.73
CA GLY A 60 -5.19 5.76 1.82
C GLY A 60 -6.33 5.55 0.83
N ILE A 61 -7.58 5.52 1.30
CA ILE A 61 -8.77 5.37 0.45
C ILE A 61 -8.87 6.53 -0.53
N ILE A 62 -8.67 7.77 -0.08
CA ILE A 62 -8.71 8.96 -0.94
C ILE A 62 -7.62 8.86 -2.02
N ALA A 63 -6.39 8.51 -1.64
CA ALA A 63 -5.29 8.36 -2.58
C ALA A 63 -5.51 7.22 -3.58
N THR A 64 -6.05 6.08 -3.14
CA THR A 64 -6.45 4.97 -4.03
C THR A 64 -7.51 5.43 -5.03
N ALA A 65 -8.52 6.18 -4.58
CA ALA A 65 -9.59 6.67 -5.45
C ALA A 65 -9.05 7.66 -6.51
N ILE A 66 -8.18 8.59 -6.10
CA ILE A 66 -7.53 9.53 -7.02
C ILE A 66 -6.65 8.78 -8.03
N ALA A 67 -5.82 7.85 -7.55
CA ALA A 67 -4.97 7.05 -8.41
C ALA A 67 -5.76 6.19 -9.39
N PHE A 68 -6.89 5.62 -8.96
CA PHE A 68 -7.80 4.84 -9.82
C PHE A 68 -8.34 5.67 -10.97
N LEU A 69 -8.77 6.91 -10.70
CA LEU A 69 -9.23 7.84 -11.74
C LEU A 69 -8.11 8.27 -12.71
N LEU A 70 -6.85 8.21 -12.27
CA LEU A 70 -5.66 8.53 -13.06
C LEU A 70 -5.13 7.33 -13.87
N VAL A 71 -5.56 6.09 -13.58
CA VAL A 71 -5.13 4.87 -14.30
C VAL A 71 -5.28 5.02 -15.83
N PRO A 72 -6.40 5.53 -16.40
CA PRO A 72 -6.53 5.70 -17.84
C PRO A 72 -5.50 6.68 -18.43
N GLY A 73 -5.07 7.67 -17.65
CA GLY A 73 -4.10 8.68 -18.07
C GLY A 73 -2.68 8.14 -18.19
N TRP A 74 -2.25 7.27 -17.27
CA TRP A 74 -0.86 6.78 -17.22
C TRP A 74 -0.68 5.39 -17.84
N SER A 75 -1.76 4.64 -18.07
CA SER A 75 -1.72 3.35 -18.77
C SER A 75 -1.75 3.48 -20.29
N HIS A 76 -1.94 4.69 -20.84
CA HIS A 76 -2.23 4.95 -22.25
C HIS A 76 -3.40 4.12 -22.83
N ALA A 77 -4.18 3.47 -21.97
CA ALA A 77 -5.35 2.72 -22.36
C ALA A 77 -6.50 3.69 -22.65
N ARG A 78 -7.21 3.48 -23.78
CA ARG A 78 -8.45 4.20 -24.04
C ARG A 78 -9.46 3.83 -22.95
N LEU A 79 -10.30 4.77 -22.50
CA LEU A 79 -11.39 4.49 -21.54
C LEU A 79 -12.32 3.33 -21.98
N SER A 80 -12.38 3.06 -23.29
CA SER A 80 -13.07 1.90 -23.86
C SER A 80 -12.47 0.53 -23.50
N ALA A 81 -11.27 0.49 -22.91
CA ALA A 81 -10.59 -0.71 -22.43
C ALA A 81 -10.89 -1.03 -20.95
N LEU A 82 -11.74 -0.24 -20.28
CA LEU A 82 -12.30 -0.56 -18.96
C LEU A 82 -13.71 -1.19 -19.09
N ALA A 83 -13.96 -1.86 -20.21
CA ALA A 83 -15.28 -2.39 -20.54
C ALA A 83 -15.56 -3.76 -19.89
N ALA A 84 -14.52 -4.51 -19.52
CA ALA A 84 -14.69 -5.78 -18.83
C ALA A 84 -14.55 -5.60 -17.30
N PRO A 85 -15.30 -6.37 -16.49
CA PRO A 85 -15.18 -6.34 -15.03
C PRO A 85 -13.74 -6.61 -14.54
N VAL A 86 -12.96 -7.39 -15.30
CA VAL A 86 -11.56 -7.69 -14.97
C VAL A 86 -10.66 -6.44 -15.04
N ASP A 87 -10.93 -5.53 -15.97
CA ASP A 87 -10.13 -4.31 -16.16
C ASP A 87 -10.29 -3.36 -14.97
N VAL A 88 -11.50 -3.29 -14.42
CA VAL A 88 -11.81 -2.53 -13.20
C VAL A 88 -11.08 -3.11 -12.00
N VAL A 89 -11.06 -4.44 -11.84
CA VAL A 89 -10.35 -5.11 -10.74
C VAL A 89 -8.85 -4.87 -10.84
N VAL A 90 -8.27 -4.96 -12.04
CA VAL A 90 -6.84 -4.71 -12.27
C VAL A 90 -6.49 -3.24 -12.02
N ALA A 91 -7.29 -2.30 -12.50
CA ALA A 91 -7.10 -0.86 -12.25
C ALA A 91 -7.17 -0.55 -10.74
N LEU A 92 -8.08 -1.19 -10.01
CA LEU A 92 -8.19 -1.06 -8.55
C LEU A 92 -6.96 -1.66 -7.84
N ALA A 93 -6.49 -2.82 -8.28
CA ALA A 93 -5.30 -3.45 -7.71
C ALA A 93 -4.04 -2.57 -7.91
N ILE A 94 -3.90 -1.95 -9.08
CA ILE A 94 -2.80 -1.03 -9.37
C ILE A 94 -2.92 0.26 -8.54
N SER A 95 -4.12 0.82 -8.40
CA SER A 95 -4.33 2.06 -7.63
C SER A 95 -4.18 1.87 -6.11
N LEU A 96 -4.30 0.63 -5.63
CA LEU A 96 -4.02 0.30 -4.23
C LEU A 96 -2.56 0.57 -3.84
N LEU A 97 -1.61 0.47 -4.77
CA LEU A 97 -0.19 0.71 -4.51
C LEU A 97 0.09 2.15 -4.04
N PRO A 98 -0.24 3.21 -4.82
CA PRO A 98 -0.06 4.58 -4.35
C PRO A 98 -0.91 4.90 -3.11
N GLY A 99 -2.11 4.31 -3.01
CA GLY A 99 -2.94 4.44 -1.81
C GLY A 99 -2.30 3.89 -0.54
N ALA A 100 -1.70 2.71 -0.61
CA ALA A 100 -0.96 2.10 0.49
C ALA A 100 0.27 2.93 0.89
N VAL A 101 0.97 3.53 -0.08
CA VAL A 101 2.08 4.44 0.18
C VAL A 101 1.62 5.66 0.97
N VAL A 102 0.57 6.34 0.51
CA VAL A 102 0.02 7.51 1.21
C VAL A 102 -0.49 7.14 2.60
N ALA A 103 -1.19 6.01 2.75
CA ALA A 103 -1.66 5.50 4.04
C ALA A 103 -0.49 5.29 5.02
N GLY A 104 0.59 4.64 4.57
CA GLY A 104 1.77 4.38 5.38
C GLY A 104 2.48 5.66 5.83
N VAL A 105 2.58 6.66 4.94
CA VAL A 105 3.16 7.98 5.27
C VAL A 105 2.30 8.70 6.31
N ILE A 106 0.99 8.77 6.11
CA ILE A 106 0.06 9.42 7.05
C ILE A 106 0.11 8.72 8.41
N PHE A 107 0.05 7.38 8.42
CA PHE A 107 0.17 6.59 9.65
C PHE A 107 1.44 6.93 10.41
N SER A 108 2.58 6.99 9.72
CA SER A 108 3.89 7.28 10.31
C SER A 108 3.95 8.69 10.90
N LEU A 109 3.48 9.70 10.16
CA LEU A 109 3.47 11.10 10.60
C LEU A 109 2.53 11.32 11.80
N VAL A 110 1.32 10.77 11.74
CA VAL A 110 0.34 10.91 12.81
C VAL A 110 0.81 10.15 14.06
N SER A 111 1.41 8.97 13.90
CA SER A 111 1.99 8.22 15.01
C SER A 111 3.12 9.00 15.71
N VAL A 112 4.02 9.62 14.95
CA VAL A 112 5.12 10.44 15.50
C VAL A 112 4.59 11.68 16.22
N THR A 113 3.61 12.38 15.63
CA THR A 113 3.04 13.57 16.25
C THR A 113 2.25 13.24 17.53
N CYS A 114 1.49 12.13 17.53
CA CYS A 114 0.82 11.63 18.73
C CYS A 114 1.82 11.25 19.84
N ALA A 115 2.88 10.49 19.51
CA ALA A 115 3.91 10.10 20.48
C ALA A 115 4.65 11.32 21.06
N ARG A 116 4.91 12.35 20.24
CA ARG A 116 5.52 13.61 20.71
C ARG A 116 4.61 14.39 21.65
N ARG A 117 3.29 14.39 21.42
CA ARG A 117 2.33 15.05 22.33
C ARG A 117 2.24 14.33 23.68
N LEU A 118 2.23 13.01 23.68
CA LEU A 118 2.19 12.19 24.89
C LEU A 118 3.41 12.36 25.80
N ARG A 119 4.59 12.70 25.25
CA ARG A 119 5.81 12.98 26.04
C ARG A 119 5.89 14.40 26.61
N ARG A 120 4.99 15.30 26.20
CA ARG A 120 5.00 16.72 26.62
C ARG A 120 3.91 17.08 27.62
N GLY A 121 2.92 16.22 27.81
CA GLY A 121 1.89 16.37 28.85
C GLY A 121 2.20 15.45 30.01
#